data_AF-A0A6A5KG12-F1
#
_entry.id   AF-A0A6A5KG12-F1
#
_cell.length_a   1.000
_cell.length_b   1.000
_cell.length_c   1.000
_cell.angle_alpha   90.00
_cell.angle_beta   90.00
_cell.angle_gamma   90.00
#
_symmetry.space_group_name_H-M   'P 1'
#
loop_
_entity.id
_entity.type
_entity.pdbx_description
1 polymer ?
#
loop_
_entity_poly.entity_id
_entity_poly.type
_entity_poly.pdbx_seq_one_letter_code
_entity_poly.pdbx_strand_id
1 'polypeptide(L)'
;FESQLRDARPETAVARPVEASEVATAASTAADKDDDGLDCRFADDFEGIDWSRLVGFIRPPRTQSQRKSWVYKHGYRVALQANPARIYFVCRDCYLSKRTDTGVLETTQATSSASIHL
;
A
#
# COMPACT_ATOMS: atom_id res chain seq x y z
N PHE A 1 15.48 53.30 3.63
CA PHE A 1 14.89 52.22 2.82
C PHE A 1 13.71 51.68 3.62
N GLU A 2 12.56 52.38 3.66
CA GLU A 2 11.51 52.36 2.61
C GLU A 2 11.11 50.91 2.29
N SER A 3 9.86 50.46 2.31
CA SER A 3 8.56 51.09 2.33
C SER A 3 7.54 49.97 2.62
N GLN A 4 6.49 50.31 3.36
CA GLN A 4 5.27 49.52 3.53
C GLN A 4 4.58 49.35 2.17
N LEU A 5 4.01 48.17 1.89
CA LEU A 5 2.87 48.04 0.97
C LEU A 5 1.91 46.96 1.50
N ARG A 6 0.80 47.44 2.06
CA ARG A 6 -0.45 46.71 2.28
C ARG A 6 -1.36 46.90 1.06
N ASP A 7 -2.38 46.05 1.02
CA ASP A 7 -3.61 46.09 0.21
C ASP A 7 -3.50 45.47 -1.21
N ALA A 8 -4.46 44.71 -1.73
CA ALA A 8 -5.88 44.54 -1.41
C ALA A 8 -6.42 43.16 -1.84
N ARG A 9 -7.46 42.69 -1.16
CA ARG A 9 -8.37 41.58 -1.51
C ARG A 9 -9.23 41.96 -2.74
N PRO A 10 -9.89 41.03 -3.46
CA PRO A 10 -11.20 40.58 -2.97
C PRO A 10 -11.51 39.08 -3.18
N GLU A 11 -12.26 38.54 -2.22
CA GLU A 11 -13.05 37.32 -2.38
C GLU A 11 -14.12 37.54 -3.44
N THR A 12 -14.09 36.75 -4.52
CA THR A 12 -15.18 36.69 -5.50
C THR A 12 -16.12 35.56 -5.15
N ALA A 13 -17.33 35.97 -4.77
CA ALA A 13 -18.48 35.11 -4.52
C ALA A 13 -18.77 34.21 -5.72
N VAL A 14 -18.69 32.89 -5.52
CA VAL A 14 -19.22 31.92 -6.49
C VAL A 14 -20.70 31.72 -6.18
N ALA A 15 -21.53 32.47 -6.90
CA ALA A 15 -22.97 32.26 -6.95
C ALA A 15 -23.29 30.90 -7.57
N ARG A 16 -24.31 30.23 -7.00
CA ARG A 16 -24.83 28.93 -7.40
C ARG A 16 -25.85 29.10 -8.54
N PRO A 17 -25.71 28.42 -9.69
CA PRO A 17 -26.84 28.18 -10.58
C PRO A 17 -27.49 26.84 -10.22
N VAL A 18 -28.74 26.91 -9.79
CA VAL A 18 -29.70 25.80 -9.88
C VAL A 18 -30.11 25.72 -11.34
N GLU A 19 -29.90 24.58 -11.99
CA GLU A 19 -30.80 24.09 -13.03
C GLU A 19 -31.03 22.60 -12.80
N ALA A 20 -32.28 22.29 -12.49
CA ALA A 20 -32.80 20.93 -12.45
C ALA A 20 -33.03 20.46 -13.89
N SER A 21 -32.62 19.25 -14.22
CA SER A 21 -33.21 18.51 -15.32
C SER A 21 -33.16 17.02 -15.01
N GLU A 22 -34.37 16.51 -14.84
CA GLU A 22 -34.86 15.15 -14.88
C GLU A 22 -34.22 14.24 -15.94
N VAL A 23 -33.99 12.96 -15.60
CA VAL A 23 -34.48 11.76 -16.32
C VAL A 23 -33.83 10.49 -15.73
N ALA A 24 -34.68 9.48 -15.57
CA ALA A 24 -34.50 8.23 -14.83
C ALA A 24 -33.52 7.21 -15.45
N THR A 25 -32.89 6.38 -14.60
CA THR A 25 -32.48 4.99 -14.90
C THR A 25 -32.18 4.28 -13.58
N ALA A 26 -33.16 3.59 -13.00
CA ALA A 26 -33.43 2.15 -13.14
C ALA A 26 -32.42 1.23 -12.42
N ALA A 27 -32.89 0.65 -11.32
CA ALA A 27 -32.58 -0.66 -10.74
C ALA A 27 -31.13 -1.19 -10.81
N SER A 28 -30.41 -1.09 -9.70
CA SER A 28 -29.21 -1.88 -9.42
C SER A 28 -29.57 -3.34 -9.12
N THR A 29 -29.58 -4.19 -10.15
CA THR A 29 -29.38 -5.64 -9.99
C THR A 29 -28.61 -6.19 -11.17
N ALA A 30 -27.29 -6.25 -11.04
CA ALA A 30 -26.40 -7.13 -11.79
C ALA A 30 -25.13 -7.25 -10.93
N ALA A 31 -25.01 -8.34 -10.18
CA ALA A 31 -24.24 -9.51 -10.58
C ALA A 31 -22.73 -9.29 -10.32
N ASP A 32 -22.30 -9.87 -9.20
CA ASP A 32 -20.93 -10.26 -8.89
C ASP A 32 -20.26 -10.89 -10.13
N LYS A 33 -19.20 -10.22 -10.62
CA LYS A 33 -18.22 -10.61 -11.67
C LYS A 33 -17.56 -9.30 -12.16
N ASP A 34 -16.26 -9.08 -12.13
CA ASP A 34 -15.10 -9.95 -12.09
C ASP A 34 -13.99 -9.22 -11.27
N ASP A 35 -13.14 -9.97 -10.55
CA ASP A 35 -11.90 -9.45 -9.95
C ASP A 35 -10.95 -9.08 -11.11
N ASP A 36 -11.16 -7.88 -11.65
CA ASP A 36 -10.40 -7.30 -12.74
C ASP A 36 -8.96 -7.08 -12.28
N GLY A 37 -8.11 -8.05 -12.62
CA GLY A 37 -6.67 -7.91 -12.77
C GLY A 37 -5.99 -7.12 -11.66
N LEU A 38 -5.63 -7.81 -10.57
CA LEU A 38 -4.59 -7.32 -9.67
C LEU A 38 -3.39 -6.87 -10.51
N ASP A 39 -3.22 -5.56 -10.65
CA ASP A 39 -2.18 -4.95 -11.45
C ASP A 39 -0.85 -5.58 -11.06
N CYS A 40 -0.22 -6.29 -12.00
CA CYS A 40 0.96 -7.11 -11.77
C CYS A 40 2.09 -6.31 -11.11
N ARG A 41 2.09 -4.97 -11.27
CA ARG A 41 3.01 -4.04 -10.60
C ARG A 41 2.89 -4.03 -9.07
N PHE A 42 1.76 -4.51 -8.53
CA PHE A 42 1.50 -4.66 -7.10
C PHE A 42 1.50 -6.14 -6.65
N ALA A 43 1.80 -7.09 -7.54
CA ALA A 43 2.01 -8.48 -7.12
C ALA A 43 3.28 -8.60 -6.27
N ASP A 44 3.23 -9.41 -5.21
CA ASP A 44 4.40 -9.69 -4.36
C ASP A 44 5.25 -10.77 -5.04
N ASP A 45 6.51 -10.46 -5.37
CA ASP A 45 7.45 -11.41 -5.95
C ASP A 45 8.05 -12.29 -4.85
N PHE A 46 7.74 -13.58 -4.89
CA PHE A 46 8.22 -14.58 -3.93
C PHE A 46 9.30 -15.50 -4.51
N GLU A 47 9.96 -15.08 -5.59
CA GLU A 47 10.98 -15.90 -6.23
C GLU A 47 12.17 -16.15 -5.29
N GLY A 48 12.56 -17.42 -5.16
CA GLY A 48 13.66 -17.87 -4.32
C GLY A 48 13.34 -17.99 -2.82
N ILE A 49 12.10 -17.77 -2.39
CA ILE A 49 11.69 -18.00 -0.99
C ILE A 49 11.41 -19.49 -0.75
N ASP A 50 11.99 -20.04 0.32
CA ASP A 50 11.67 -21.37 0.82
C ASP A 50 10.80 -21.22 2.05
N TRP A 51 9.50 -21.45 1.87
CA TRP A 51 8.51 -21.35 2.95
C TRP A 51 8.78 -22.35 4.09
N SER A 52 9.54 -23.41 3.84
CA SER A 52 9.96 -24.37 4.88
C SER A 52 10.92 -23.72 5.89
N ARG A 53 11.68 -22.70 5.48
CA ARG A 53 12.58 -21.94 6.35
C ARG A 53 11.88 -20.82 7.11
N LEU A 54 10.77 -20.33 6.59
CA LEU A 54 9.94 -19.30 7.22
C LEU A 54 8.73 -19.91 7.91
N VAL A 55 9.00 -20.76 8.91
CA VAL A 55 7.95 -21.40 9.70
C VAL A 55 7.12 -20.33 10.41
N GLY A 56 5.80 -20.40 10.26
CA GLY A 56 4.86 -19.46 10.85
C GLY A 56 4.60 -18.21 10.02
N PHE A 57 5.21 -18.07 8.84
CA PHE A 57 4.85 -17.04 7.87
C PHE A 57 4.10 -17.62 6.67
N ILE A 58 3.21 -16.82 6.11
CA ILE A 58 2.43 -17.15 4.93
C ILE A 58 2.49 -16.01 3.92
N ARG A 59 2.13 -16.33 2.67
CA ARG A 59 1.80 -15.31 1.69
C ARG A 59 0.66 -14.44 2.25
N PRO A 60 0.76 -13.10 2.21
CA PRO A 60 -0.34 -12.24 2.64
C PRO A 60 -1.63 -12.60 1.89
N PRO A 61 -2.74 -12.87 2.59
CA PRO A 61 -3.98 -13.31 1.95
C PRO A 61 -4.65 -12.20 1.12
N ARG A 62 -4.27 -10.94 1.37
CA ARG A 62 -4.68 -9.80 0.57
C ARG A 62 -3.48 -9.19 -0.11
N THR A 63 -3.57 -9.09 -1.43
CA THR A 63 -2.70 -8.25 -2.24
C THR A 63 -2.90 -6.79 -1.82
N GLN A 64 -1.81 -6.04 -1.70
CA GLN A 64 -1.91 -4.62 -1.34
C GLN A 64 -2.55 -3.86 -2.51
N SER A 65 -3.64 -3.12 -2.24
CA SER A 65 -4.32 -2.29 -3.25
C SER A 65 -3.57 -0.97 -3.55
N GLN A 66 -2.71 -0.52 -2.63
CA GLN A 66 -1.97 0.74 -2.73
C GLN A 66 -0.53 0.52 -3.24
N ARG A 67 0.13 1.59 -3.69
CA ARG A 67 1.55 1.55 -4.10
C ARG A 67 2.42 1.02 -2.95
N LYS A 68 3.21 -0.01 -3.25
CA LYS A 68 4.21 -0.55 -2.33
C LYS A 68 5.29 0.48 -2.03
N SER A 69 5.73 0.49 -0.78
CA SER A 69 6.96 1.19 -0.39
C SER A 69 8.17 0.58 -1.09
N TRP A 70 9.17 1.41 -1.36
CA TRP A 70 10.41 1.01 -2.05
C TRP A 70 11.17 -0.13 -1.35
N VAL A 71 11.02 -0.28 -0.02
CA VAL A 71 11.70 -1.34 0.76
C VAL A 71 11.40 -2.75 0.24
N TYR A 72 10.20 -2.98 -0.30
CA TYR A 72 9.80 -4.27 -0.86
C TYR A 72 10.47 -4.60 -2.20
N LYS A 73 11.28 -3.70 -2.76
CA LYS A 73 12.20 -4.03 -3.85
C LYS A 73 13.40 -4.87 -3.38
N HIS A 74 13.73 -4.78 -2.08
CA HIS A 74 14.91 -5.40 -1.50
C HIS A 74 14.59 -6.62 -0.61
N GLY A 75 13.34 -7.04 -0.59
CA GLY A 75 12.91 -8.15 0.25
C GLY A 75 11.46 -8.53 0.04
N TYR A 76 11.01 -9.48 0.84
CA TYR A 76 9.71 -10.11 0.70
C TYR A 76 8.72 -9.55 1.71
N ARG A 77 7.47 -9.37 1.26
CA ARG A 77 6.34 -9.05 2.13
C ARG A 77 5.66 -10.34 2.57
N VAL A 78 5.71 -10.66 3.86
CA VAL A 78 5.10 -11.87 4.41
C VAL A 78 4.11 -11.51 5.51
N ALA A 79 3.13 -12.36 5.75
CA ALA A 79 2.19 -12.21 6.86
C ALA A 79 2.41 -13.30 7.89
N LEU A 80 2.10 -13.03 9.16
CA LEU A 80 2.15 -14.05 10.20
C LEU A 80 0.98 -15.03 10.02
N GLN A 81 1.25 -16.34 10.10
CA GLN A 81 0.21 -17.38 9.97
C GLN A 81 -0.84 -17.28 11.10
N ALA A 82 -0.40 -17.01 12.33
CA ALA A 82 -1.29 -16.85 13.47
C ALA A 82 -2.17 -15.58 13.37
N ASN A 83 -1.67 -14.54 12.72
CA ASN A 83 -2.41 -13.29 12.53
C ASN A 83 -2.04 -12.64 11.19
N PRO A 84 -2.85 -12.83 10.13
CA PRO A 84 -2.53 -12.33 8.80
C PRO A 84 -2.64 -10.81 8.67
N ALA A 85 -3.14 -10.10 9.69
CA ALA A 85 -3.11 -8.63 9.73
C ALA A 85 -1.71 -8.10 10.05
N ARG A 86 -0.84 -8.91 10.68
CA ARG A 86 0.54 -8.54 10.95
C ARG A 86 1.40 -8.85 9.74
N ILE A 87 2.01 -7.80 9.21
CA ILE A 87 2.87 -7.87 8.03
C ILE A 87 4.31 -7.69 8.47
N TYR A 88 5.17 -8.50 7.88
CA TYR A 88 6.60 -8.48 8.10
C TYR A 88 7.31 -8.30 6.75
N PHE A 89 8.47 -7.68 6.84
CA PHE A 89 9.45 -7.58 5.78
C PHE A 89 10.57 -8.57 6.05
N VAL A 90 10.95 -9.33 5.02
CA VAL A 90 12.09 -10.24 5.05
C VAL A 90 13.12 -9.73 4.07
N CYS A 91 14.26 -9.24 4.57
CA CYS A 91 15.35 -8.76 3.73
C CYS A 91 15.93 -9.90 2.88
N ARG A 92 16.07 -9.67 1.57
CA ARG A 92 16.56 -10.68 0.63
C ARG A 92 18.01 -11.05 0.93
N ASP A 93 18.88 -10.08 1.19
CA ASP A 93 20.31 -10.32 1.42
C ASP A 93 20.56 -11.06 2.74
N CYS A 94 19.81 -10.73 3.78
CA CYS A 94 19.84 -11.44 5.06
C CYS A 94 19.33 -12.87 4.92
N TYR A 95 18.25 -13.06 4.17
CA TYR A 95 17.69 -14.39 3.88
C TYR A 95 18.67 -15.28 3.10
N LEU A 96 19.32 -14.73 2.07
CA LEU A 96 20.36 -15.41 1.29
C LEU A 96 21.60 -15.73 2.14
N SER A 97 22.02 -14.78 2.98
CA SER A 97 23.13 -14.96 3.94
C SER A 97 22.78 -15.90 5.11
N LYS A 98 21.54 -16.40 5.20
CA LYS A 98 21.02 -17.20 6.33
C LYS A 98 21.08 -16.49 7.69
N ARG A 99 21.16 -15.15 7.71
CA ARG A 99 21.08 -14.30 8.90
C ARG A 99 19.62 -13.96 9.17
N THR A 100 18.91 -14.88 9.82
CA THR A 100 17.46 -14.75 10.07
C THR A 100 17.14 -13.92 11.31
N ASP A 101 18.12 -13.67 12.17
CA ASP A 101 18.02 -12.90 13.40
C ASP A 101 17.74 -11.42 13.17
N THR A 102 18.33 -10.82 12.13
CA THR A 102 18.23 -9.38 11.83
C THR A 102 17.37 -9.08 10.59
N GLY A 103 17.07 -10.09 9.78
CA GLY A 103 16.45 -9.92 8.47
C GLY A 103 14.92 -9.87 8.46
N VAL A 104 14.25 -10.14 9.59
CA VAL A 104 12.77 -10.19 9.68
C VAL A 104 12.28 -9.05 10.55
N LEU A 105 11.52 -8.13 9.96
CA LEU A 105 11.13 -6.88 10.60
C LEU A 105 9.62 -6.68 10.49
N GLU A 106 8.97 -6.25 11.57
CA GLU A 106 7.54 -5.94 11.51
C GLU A 106 7.32 -4.64 10.73
N THR A 107 6.44 -4.69 9.72
CA THR A 107 6.10 -3.56 8.84
C THR A 107 4.60 -3.32 8.72
N THR A 108 3.83 -3.82 9.69
CA THR A 108 2.36 -3.69 9.73
C THR A 108 1.89 -2.23 9.67
N GLN A 109 2.49 -1.35 10.48
CA GLN A 109 2.07 0.05 10.61
C GLN A 109 2.97 1.01 9.83
N ALA A 110 4.28 0.72 9.79
CA ALA A 110 5.27 1.56 9.14
C ALA A 110 6.40 0.70 8.59
N THR A 111 7.02 1.17 7.51
CA THR A 111 8.16 0.50 6.87
C THR A 111 9.50 1.05 7.35
N SER A 112 9.50 1.91 8.37
CA SER A 112 10.67 2.59 8.91
C SER A 112 11.76 1.61 9.35
N SER A 113 11.38 0.54 10.06
CA SER A 113 12.32 -0.50 10.50
C SER A 113 13.02 -1.17 9.31
N ALA A 114 12.27 -1.51 8.26
CA ALA A 114 12.83 -2.05 7.04
C ALA A 114 13.73 -1.05 6.32
N SER A 115 13.35 0.24 6.26
CA SER A 115 14.18 1.26 5.61
C SER A 115 15.49 1.57 6.34
N ILE A 116 15.55 1.40 7.66
CA ILE A 116 16.78 1.57 8.45
C ILE A 116 17.70 0.35 8.29
N HIS A 117 17.12 -0.82 8.04
CA HIS A 117 17.85 -2.07 7.87
C HIS A 117 18.52 -2.22 6.51
N LEU A 118 17.86 -1.74 5.45
CA LEU A 118 18.35 -1.76 4.08
C LEU A 118 19.54 -0.81 3.88
#